data_AF-A0A0F9QCD7-F1
#
_entry.id   AF-A0A0F9QCD7-F1
#
_cell.length_a   1.000
_cell.length_b   1.000
_cell.length_c   1.000
_cell.angle_alpha   90.00
_cell.angle_beta   90.00
_cell.angle_gamma   90.00
#
_symmetry.space_group_name_H-M   'P 1'
#
loop_
_entity.id
_entity.type
_entity.pdbx_description
1 polymer ?
#
loop_
_entity_poly.entity_id
_entity_poly.type
_entity_poly.pdbx_seq_one_letter_code
_entity_poly.pdbx_strand_id
1 'polypeptide(L)'
;MSEDLQFIYKQEFWFASAFINSSIISGDQKSKEIEDLIVKKLGSLKEQDIFRKELANDILDMVKNLYLKCSWTPYIENFPYKDENTEKEYDSLGYFQFEVEHYKGNPEKKEKLSPLLIQQIPFIILDVLKGFTNKSENRGLEIDTESPIYVFVTSNGTKPNEIDWTNDNINKFKKELGYWNEIYSGAWPDYNETLYNKRIQNNLSNRLSELHFIRRNSGFIYMAKQNYEDYFESYMRKFVLDPTPKMRAVLFALRSINELLDTLFLKTQSESFIDVETIENKIKNLRLLRGLLQTKLSVIYNELNYNRRQHYTSVLKHLLGEFEIADLVSRINDKFNIIYDAMKELYQKKNEELQKRTEKGVNLLNLLFGAGILADLGSVIIIALSLTEGSIPIILLNTIIAIIISGILAVTIIFNVLGKIQAKEARIGKTVDAVIEDGKGNIVVIKRKYPPFQGFYALPGGFVEKGEKLKHALIREIKEETNLDIKIEDKIGVYEEEGRDPRGNIHSTAFRCTVIGDISNLRSGDDSKEVELVSIDKLKNMELAFDHENILKDAQIE
;
A
#
# COMPACT_ATOMS: atom_id res chain seq x y z
N MET A 1 -0.07 63.30 6.36
CA MET A 1 -0.62 61.93 6.34
C MET A 1 0.24 61.19 5.34
N SER A 2 0.82 60.06 5.75
CA SER A 2 1.71 59.25 4.92
C SER A 2 1.08 59.02 3.55
N GLU A 3 1.83 59.25 2.47
CA GLU A 3 1.45 58.86 1.11
C GLU A 3 1.52 57.33 1.01
N ASP A 4 0.61 56.66 1.70
CA ASP A 4 0.51 55.21 1.70
C ASP A 4 0.00 54.76 0.34
N LEU A 5 0.70 53.81 -0.27
CA LEU A 5 0.34 53.21 -1.53
C LEU A 5 -1.00 52.47 -1.39
N GLN A 6 -1.96 52.78 -2.25
CA GLN A 6 -3.22 52.04 -2.36
C GLN A 6 -3.45 51.54 -3.79
N PHE A 7 -3.89 50.28 -3.96
CA PHE A 7 -4.28 49.75 -5.26
C PHE A 7 -5.77 49.96 -5.54
N ILE A 8 -6.11 50.24 -6.79
CA ILE A 8 -7.49 50.32 -7.29
C ILE A 8 -7.81 48.99 -7.97
N TYR A 9 -8.66 48.18 -7.35
CA TYR A 9 -8.99 46.84 -7.83
C TYR A 9 -9.92 46.86 -9.03
N LYS A 10 -9.67 45.95 -9.97
CA LYS A 10 -10.41 45.84 -11.22
C LYS A 10 -11.27 44.57 -11.25
N GLN A 11 -10.65 43.40 -11.28
CA GLN A 11 -11.32 42.09 -11.32
C GLN A 11 -10.79 41.19 -10.20
N GLU A 12 -11.65 40.27 -9.75
CA GLU A 12 -11.31 39.24 -8.77
C GLU A 12 -11.87 37.90 -9.23
N PHE A 13 -11.03 36.87 -9.15
CA PHE A 13 -11.35 35.51 -9.56
C PHE A 13 -11.00 34.55 -8.44
N TRP A 14 -11.92 33.66 -8.09
CA TRP A 14 -11.64 32.55 -7.19
C TRP A 14 -11.69 31.23 -7.93
N PHE A 15 -10.88 30.29 -7.48
CA PHE A 15 -10.86 28.94 -8.07
C PHE A 15 -10.86 27.87 -6.99
N ALA A 16 -11.80 26.94 -7.13
CA ALA A 16 -11.88 25.72 -6.32
C ALA A 16 -11.85 24.50 -7.25
N SER A 17 -10.81 23.67 -7.13
CA SER A 17 -10.69 22.44 -7.91
C SER A 17 -11.78 21.45 -7.50
N ALA A 18 -12.26 20.62 -8.43
CA ALA A 18 -13.25 19.61 -8.11
C ALA A 18 -13.25 18.43 -9.08
N PHE A 19 -13.79 17.31 -8.60
CA PHE A 19 -14.23 16.19 -9.42
C PHE A 19 -15.73 16.23 -9.63
N ILE A 20 -16.18 15.86 -10.83
CA ILE A 20 -17.60 15.70 -11.17
C ILE A 20 -17.81 14.33 -11.80
N ASN A 21 -18.94 13.71 -11.46
CA ASN A 21 -19.55 12.63 -12.20
C ASN A 21 -20.67 13.20 -13.09
N SER A 22 -20.34 13.45 -14.34
CA SER A 22 -21.21 14.06 -15.33
C SER A 22 -22.43 13.20 -15.69
N SER A 23 -22.36 11.89 -15.40
CA SER A 23 -23.49 10.96 -15.56
C SER A 23 -24.56 11.12 -14.48
N ILE A 24 -24.22 11.71 -13.32
CA ILE A 24 -25.13 11.88 -12.18
C ILE A 24 -25.56 13.35 -12.03
N ILE A 25 -24.64 14.29 -12.24
CA ILE A 25 -24.88 15.72 -12.01
C ILE A 25 -24.42 16.58 -13.19
N SER A 26 -25.00 17.77 -13.32
CA SER A 26 -24.53 18.80 -14.25
C SER A 26 -23.65 19.83 -13.53
N GLY A 27 -22.45 20.07 -14.04
CA GLY A 27 -21.55 21.12 -13.53
C GLY A 27 -22.16 22.52 -13.59
N ASP A 28 -22.91 22.83 -14.66
CA ASP A 28 -23.59 24.13 -14.81
C ASP A 28 -24.72 24.31 -13.79
N GLN A 29 -25.48 23.24 -13.53
CA GLN A 29 -26.51 23.26 -12.50
C GLN A 29 -25.87 23.45 -11.11
N LYS A 30 -24.82 22.68 -10.80
CA LYS A 30 -24.11 22.82 -9.52
C LYS A 30 -23.44 24.18 -9.35
N SER A 31 -23.00 24.81 -10.44
CA SER A 31 -22.48 26.17 -10.39
C SER A 31 -23.52 27.16 -9.86
N LYS A 32 -24.77 27.08 -10.36
CA LYS A 32 -25.89 27.91 -9.88
C LYS A 32 -26.26 27.61 -8.43
N GLU A 33 -26.35 26.34 -8.06
CA GLU A 33 -26.64 25.94 -6.68
C GLU A 33 -25.57 26.45 -5.69
N ILE A 34 -24.29 26.39 -6.08
CA ILE A 34 -23.18 26.92 -5.29
C ILE A 34 -23.25 28.46 -5.20
N GLU A 35 -23.54 29.14 -6.31
CA GLU A 35 -23.72 30.60 -6.34
C GLU A 35 -24.82 31.05 -5.36
N ASP A 36 -26.01 30.45 -5.46
CA ASP A 36 -27.14 30.74 -4.58
C ASP A 36 -26.81 30.45 -3.11
N LEU A 37 -26.11 29.35 -2.84
CA LEU A 37 -25.68 28.97 -1.50
C LEU A 37 -24.72 30.00 -0.90
N ILE A 38 -23.72 30.44 -1.68
CA ILE A 38 -22.75 31.43 -1.24
C ILE A 38 -23.45 32.76 -0.99
N VAL A 39 -24.23 33.26 -1.95
CA VAL A 39 -24.96 34.54 -1.81
C VAL A 39 -25.86 34.52 -0.58
N LYS A 40 -26.57 33.41 -0.33
CA LYS A 40 -27.40 33.24 0.87
C LYS A 40 -26.58 33.25 2.15
N LYS A 41 -25.45 32.53 2.21
CA LYS A 41 -24.58 32.54 3.40
C LYS A 41 -24.05 33.94 3.66
N LEU A 42 -23.52 34.58 2.63
CA LEU A 42 -22.97 35.93 2.67
C LEU A 42 -23.99 36.97 3.16
N GLY A 43 -25.23 36.91 2.66
CA GLY A 43 -26.31 37.79 3.12
C GLY A 43 -26.76 37.59 4.57
N SER A 44 -26.35 36.49 5.22
CA SER A 44 -26.68 36.19 6.61
C SER A 44 -25.48 36.29 7.57
N LEU A 45 -24.33 36.76 7.10
CA LEU A 45 -23.12 36.89 7.91
C LEU A 45 -23.30 37.83 9.08
N LYS A 46 -22.70 37.45 10.21
CA LYS A 46 -22.62 38.23 11.44
C LYS A 46 -21.16 38.46 11.82
N GLU A 47 -20.92 39.45 12.66
CA GLU A 47 -19.57 39.78 13.16
C GLU A 47 -18.86 38.57 13.82
N GLN A 48 -19.61 37.67 14.46
CA GLN A 48 -19.07 36.44 15.05
C GLN A 48 -18.45 35.49 14.01
N ASP A 49 -18.95 35.50 12.76
CA ASP A 49 -18.47 34.64 11.67
C ASP A 49 -17.16 35.16 11.04
N ILE A 50 -16.74 36.38 11.37
CA ILE A 50 -15.58 37.05 10.78
C ILE A 50 -14.34 36.79 11.64
N PHE A 51 -13.23 36.36 11.05
CA PHE A 51 -12.02 36.00 11.79
C PHE A 51 -11.31 37.22 12.37
N ARG A 52 -11.06 38.25 11.55
CA ARG A 52 -10.44 39.51 12.01
C ARG A 52 -11.53 40.48 12.45
N LYS A 53 -11.79 40.50 13.76
CA LYS A 53 -12.86 41.32 14.36
C LYS A 53 -12.68 42.81 14.06
N GLU A 54 -11.44 43.27 13.96
CA GLU A 54 -11.11 44.65 13.60
C GLU A 54 -11.58 45.06 12.20
N LEU A 55 -11.84 44.10 11.30
CA LEU A 55 -12.33 44.33 9.94
C LEU A 55 -13.81 43.97 9.75
N ALA A 56 -14.53 43.63 10.83
CA ALA A 56 -15.85 43.04 10.74
C ALA A 56 -16.88 43.96 10.05
N ASN A 57 -16.91 45.24 10.44
CA ASN A 57 -17.84 46.19 9.87
C ASN A 57 -17.61 46.40 8.36
N ASP A 58 -16.35 46.50 7.95
CA ASP A 58 -15.98 46.70 6.55
C ASP A 58 -16.33 45.47 5.70
N ILE A 59 -16.11 44.27 6.23
CA ILE A 59 -16.49 43.01 5.55
C ILE A 59 -18.01 42.90 5.43
N LEU A 60 -18.77 43.23 6.48
CA LEU A 60 -20.23 43.18 6.44
C LEU A 60 -20.81 44.21 5.45
N ASP A 61 -20.19 45.38 5.27
CA ASP A 61 -20.56 46.35 4.21
C ASP A 61 -20.20 45.84 2.81
N MET A 62 -18.99 45.29 2.66
CA MET A 62 -18.48 44.77 1.39
C MET A 62 -19.35 43.63 0.86
N VAL A 63 -19.69 42.67 1.73
CA VAL A 63 -20.50 41.50 1.36
C VAL A 63 -21.90 41.88 0.88
N LYS A 64 -22.52 42.93 1.44
CA LYS A 64 -23.84 43.43 0.98
C LYS A 64 -23.81 43.96 -0.47
N ASN A 65 -22.62 44.29 -0.98
CA ASN A 65 -22.42 44.87 -2.29
C ASN A 65 -21.55 43.98 -3.18
N LEU A 66 -21.49 42.68 -2.88
CA LEU A 66 -20.71 41.69 -3.60
C LEU A 66 -21.58 41.04 -4.68
N TYR A 67 -21.14 41.15 -5.93
CA TYR A 67 -21.64 40.36 -7.05
C TYR A 67 -20.72 39.17 -7.26
N LEU A 68 -21.29 37.98 -7.41
CA LEU A 68 -20.57 36.75 -7.64
C LEU A 68 -21.26 35.94 -8.72
N LYS A 69 -20.47 35.43 -9.66
CA LYS A 69 -20.91 34.49 -10.68
C LYS A 69 -20.06 33.24 -10.62
N CYS A 70 -20.68 32.07 -10.48
CA CYS A 70 -19.99 30.78 -10.47
C CYS A 70 -20.14 30.06 -11.81
N SER A 71 -19.07 29.43 -12.27
CA SER A 71 -19.08 28.58 -13.47
C SER A 71 -18.16 27.37 -13.33
N TRP A 72 -18.61 26.22 -13.80
CA TRP A 72 -17.82 25.01 -13.91
C TRP A 72 -16.96 25.06 -15.18
N THR A 73 -15.68 24.73 -15.04
CA THR A 73 -14.77 24.58 -16.18
C THR A 73 -14.12 23.19 -16.15
N PRO A 74 -14.49 22.27 -17.06
CA PRO A 74 -13.83 20.97 -17.16
C PRO A 74 -12.40 21.15 -17.70
N TYR A 75 -11.47 20.33 -17.21
CA TYR A 75 -10.07 20.35 -17.65
C TYR A 75 -9.61 18.99 -18.21
N ILE A 76 -9.92 17.90 -17.50
CA ILE A 76 -9.71 16.53 -17.97
C ILE A 76 -11.06 15.84 -17.99
N GLU A 77 -11.63 15.70 -19.17
CA GLU A 77 -12.80 14.86 -19.43
C GLU A 77 -12.37 13.40 -19.53
N ASN A 78 -13.29 12.47 -19.23
CA ASN A 78 -13.03 11.04 -19.16
C ASN A 78 -11.90 10.71 -18.15
N PHE A 79 -11.96 11.31 -16.97
CA PHE A 79 -11.03 11.09 -15.86
C PHE A 79 -11.63 10.05 -14.91
N PRO A 80 -11.30 8.74 -15.04
CA PRO A 80 -12.00 7.64 -14.36
C PRO A 80 -11.55 7.50 -12.90
N TYR A 81 -11.78 8.54 -12.10
CA TYR A 81 -11.37 8.57 -10.71
C TYR A 81 -12.40 7.87 -9.85
N LYS A 82 -11.95 6.90 -9.07
CA LYS A 82 -12.75 6.19 -8.08
C LYS A 82 -12.10 6.37 -6.72
N ASP A 83 -12.84 6.97 -5.80
CA ASP A 83 -12.46 6.99 -4.39
C ASP A 83 -12.85 5.64 -3.78
N GLU A 84 -11.82 4.84 -3.53
CA GLU A 84 -11.93 3.48 -3.01
C GLU A 84 -12.36 3.40 -1.53
N ASN A 85 -12.41 4.54 -0.82
CA ASN A 85 -12.88 4.60 0.56
C ASN A 85 -14.36 4.92 0.64
N THR A 86 -14.87 5.73 -0.30
CA THR A 86 -16.27 6.20 -0.31
C THR A 86 -17.12 5.56 -1.41
N GLU A 87 -16.50 4.77 -2.29
CA GLU A 87 -17.12 4.21 -3.51
C GLU A 87 -17.74 5.30 -4.41
N LYS A 88 -17.21 6.52 -4.34
CA LYS A 88 -17.60 7.60 -5.25
C LYS A 88 -16.77 7.48 -6.52
N GLU A 89 -17.43 7.68 -7.64
CA GLU A 89 -16.83 7.63 -8.98
C GLU A 89 -17.04 8.97 -9.66
N TYR A 90 -16.03 9.41 -10.39
CA TYR A 90 -16.00 10.68 -11.11
C TYR A 90 -15.43 10.44 -12.50
N ASP A 91 -15.88 11.25 -13.46
CA ASP A 91 -15.50 11.14 -14.87
C ASP A 91 -14.90 12.46 -15.41
N SER A 92 -14.81 13.49 -14.57
CA SER A 92 -14.28 14.80 -14.94
C SER A 92 -13.47 15.42 -13.80
N LEU A 93 -12.29 15.96 -14.13
CA LEU A 93 -11.50 16.84 -13.28
C LEU A 93 -11.55 18.26 -13.84
N GLY A 94 -11.81 19.24 -12.98
CA GLY A 94 -11.90 20.63 -13.36
C GLY A 94 -11.86 21.55 -12.16
N TYR A 95 -12.51 22.70 -12.29
CA TYR A 95 -12.63 23.68 -11.21
C TYR A 95 -13.89 24.54 -11.37
N PHE A 96 -14.42 25.01 -10.25
CA PHE A 96 -15.34 26.12 -10.21
C PHE A 96 -14.55 27.43 -10.23
N GLN A 97 -14.89 28.29 -11.17
CA GLN A 97 -14.42 29.67 -11.25
C GLN A 97 -15.51 30.59 -10.71
N PHE A 98 -15.14 31.47 -9.80
CA PHE A 98 -16.00 32.53 -9.29
C PHE A 98 -15.49 33.87 -9.80
N GLU A 99 -16.30 34.59 -10.56
CA GLU A 99 -16.03 35.98 -10.93
C GLU A 99 -16.68 36.88 -9.88
N VAL A 100 -15.86 37.68 -9.20
CA VAL A 100 -16.28 38.48 -8.05
C VAL A 100 -16.09 39.95 -8.35
N GLU A 101 -17.12 40.73 -8.03
CA GLU A 101 -17.10 42.17 -8.18
C GLU A 101 -17.71 42.85 -6.96
N HIS A 102 -16.87 43.56 -6.20
CA HIS A 102 -17.31 44.39 -5.08
C HIS A 102 -17.76 45.76 -5.57
N TYR A 103 -18.85 46.27 -4.99
CA TYR A 103 -19.35 47.62 -5.23
C TYR A 103 -19.55 47.93 -6.73
N LYS A 104 -20.10 46.98 -7.49
CA LYS A 104 -20.35 47.12 -8.96
C LYS A 104 -21.04 48.43 -9.36
N GLY A 105 -21.94 48.94 -8.50
CA GLY A 105 -22.65 50.21 -8.69
C GLY A 105 -22.07 51.42 -7.95
N ASN A 106 -20.93 51.30 -7.26
CA ASN A 106 -20.32 52.38 -6.48
C ASN A 106 -18.78 52.42 -6.65
N PRO A 107 -18.28 53.04 -7.73
CA PRO A 107 -16.86 53.12 -8.03
C PRO A 107 -16.03 53.79 -6.93
N GLU A 108 -16.56 54.82 -6.26
CA GLU A 108 -15.84 55.53 -5.20
C GLU A 108 -15.54 54.65 -3.99
N LYS A 109 -16.49 53.78 -3.61
CA LYS A 109 -16.26 52.77 -2.56
C LYS A 109 -15.28 51.70 -3.02
N LYS A 110 -15.39 51.24 -4.29
CA LYS A 110 -14.46 50.26 -4.87
C LYS A 110 -13.01 50.73 -4.83
N GLU A 111 -12.77 52.00 -5.11
CA GLU A 111 -11.43 52.62 -5.04
C GLU A 111 -10.86 52.75 -3.62
N LYS A 112 -11.68 52.61 -2.58
CA LYS A 112 -11.26 52.69 -1.17
C LYS A 112 -11.06 51.32 -0.53
N LEU A 113 -11.21 50.24 -1.29
CA LEU A 113 -11.16 48.88 -0.79
C LEU A 113 -9.72 48.51 -0.39
N SER A 114 -9.57 48.00 0.83
CA SER A 114 -8.27 47.57 1.38
C SER A 114 -7.93 46.13 0.99
N PRO A 115 -6.67 45.82 0.63
CA PRO A 115 -6.22 44.46 0.30
C PRO A 115 -6.55 43.41 1.37
N LEU A 116 -6.56 43.81 2.64
CA LEU A 116 -6.83 42.96 3.81
C LEU A 116 -8.26 42.38 3.84
N LEU A 117 -9.21 43.04 3.16
CA LEU A 117 -10.62 42.67 3.19
C LEU A 117 -10.93 41.49 2.25
N ILE A 118 -10.19 41.39 1.14
CA ILE A 118 -10.49 40.47 0.04
C ILE A 118 -10.30 38.99 0.44
N GLN A 119 -9.35 38.70 1.32
CA GLN A 119 -8.95 37.31 1.62
C GLN A 119 -9.85 36.57 2.62
N GLN A 120 -10.67 37.27 3.40
CA GLN A 120 -11.51 36.61 4.44
C GLN A 120 -12.76 35.94 3.88
N ILE A 121 -13.37 36.51 2.84
CA ILE A 121 -14.57 35.93 2.24
C ILE A 121 -14.31 34.52 1.67
N PRO A 122 -13.23 34.28 0.90
CA PRO A 122 -12.87 32.94 0.43
C PRO A 122 -12.72 31.92 1.55
N PHE A 123 -12.20 32.31 2.72
CA PHE A 123 -12.09 31.42 3.88
C PHE A 123 -13.46 30.99 4.40
N ILE A 124 -14.39 31.94 4.57
CA ILE A 124 -15.77 31.65 4.98
C ILE A 124 -16.47 30.73 3.96
N ILE A 125 -16.23 30.97 2.66
CA ILE A 125 -16.82 30.18 1.58
C ILE A 125 -16.27 28.75 1.56
N LEU A 126 -14.99 28.55 1.88
CA LEU A 126 -14.40 27.21 1.94
C LEU A 126 -15.20 26.28 2.86
N ASP A 127 -15.58 26.75 4.05
CA ASP A 127 -16.41 25.99 5.00
C ASP A 127 -17.81 25.70 4.43
N VAL A 128 -18.39 26.63 3.67
CA VAL A 128 -19.67 26.45 2.99
C VAL A 128 -19.57 25.36 1.93
N LEU A 129 -18.51 25.38 1.12
CA LEU A 129 -18.25 24.36 0.09
C LEU A 129 -18.01 22.99 0.72
N LYS A 130 -17.30 22.93 1.86
CA LYS A 130 -17.13 21.71 2.65
C LYS A 130 -18.46 21.13 3.15
N GLY A 131 -19.37 21.98 3.62
CA GLY A 131 -20.72 21.55 3.97
C GLY A 131 -21.52 21.07 2.74
N PHE A 132 -21.38 21.74 1.60
CA PHE A 132 -22.09 21.41 0.37
C PHE A 132 -21.64 20.07 -0.22
N THR A 133 -20.33 19.84 -0.35
CA THR A 133 -19.77 18.62 -0.96
C THR A 133 -20.12 17.35 -0.16
N ASN A 134 -20.33 17.47 1.16
CA ASN A 134 -20.63 16.35 2.04
C ASN A 134 -22.11 15.94 2.06
N LYS A 135 -23.00 16.65 1.37
CA LYS A 135 -24.42 16.27 1.29
C LYS A 135 -24.62 15.03 0.42
N SER A 136 -25.55 14.17 0.81
CA SER A 136 -25.89 12.95 0.06
C SER A 136 -26.36 13.22 -1.38
N GLU A 137 -27.10 14.31 -1.60
CA GLU A 137 -27.55 14.76 -2.92
C GLU A 137 -26.40 15.20 -3.85
N ASN A 138 -25.21 15.43 -3.29
CA ASN A 138 -24.01 15.86 -4.00
C ASN A 138 -22.98 14.73 -4.15
N ARG A 139 -23.39 13.46 -4.07
CA ARG A 139 -22.47 12.30 -4.18
C ARG A 139 -21.61 12.30 -5.46
N GLY A 140 -22.10 12.88 -6.56
CA GLY A 140 -21.36 13.02 -7.82
C GLY A 140 -20.39 14.21 -7.88
N LEU A 141 -20.19 14.95 -6.78
CA LEU A 141 -19.33 16.13 -6.70
C LEU A 141 -18.34 15.98 -5.54
N GLU A 142 -17.09 16.36 -5.79
CA GLU A 142 -16.06 16.48 -4.75
C GLU A 142 -15.27 17.75 -4.98
N ILE A 143 -15.43 18.73 -4.11
CA ILE A 143 -14.68 20.00 -4.17
C ILE A 143 -13.43 19.87 -3.29
N ASP A 144 -12.29 20.35 -3.80
CA ASP A 144 -11.07 20.55 -3.01
C ASP A 144 -11.33 21.57 -1.91
N THR A 145 -11.64 21.05 -0.72
CA THR A 145 -11.94 21.84 0.48
C THR A 145 -10.82 21.75 1.52
N GLU A 146 -9.78 20.98 1.22
CA GLU A 146 -8.57 20.86 2.05
C GLU A 146 -7.49 21.85 1.61
N SER A 147 -7.55 22.33 0.36
CA SER A 147 -6.77 23.49 -0.09
C SER A 147 -7.54 24.80 0.11
N PRO A 148 -6.86 25.92 0.46
CA PRO A 148 -7.46 27.24 0.40
C PRO A 148 -7.94 27.56 -1.02
N ILE A 149 -9.08 28.23 -1.15
CA ILE A 149 -9.56 28.76 -2.43
C ILE A 149 -8.48 29.68 -3.02
N TYR A 150 -8.11 29.47 -4.28
CA TYR A 150 -7.10 30.33 -4.91
C TYR A 150 -7.73 31.66 -5.29
N VAL A 151 -7.19 32.76 -4.78
CA VAL A 151 -7.71 34.11 -5.00
C VAL A 151 -6.79 34.86 -5.94
N PHE A 152 -7.30 35.27 -7.10
CA PHE A 152 -6.58 36.09 -8.05
C PHE A 152 -7.22 37.46 -8.18
N VAL A 153 -6.45 38.52 -7.93
CA VAL A 153 -6.93 39.89 -7.97
C VAL A 153 -6.15 40.68 -9.01
N THR A 154 -6.82 41.58 -9.70
CA THR A 154 -6.16 42.53 -10.60
C THR A 154 -6.39 43.96 -10.17
N SER A 155 -5.42 44.82 -10.49
CA SER A 155 -5.49 46.26 -10.30
C SER A 155 -5.02 46.97 -11.56
N ASN A 156 -5.69 48.06 -11.88
CA ASN A 156 -5.34 48.89 -13.03
C ASN A 156 -4.95 50.35 -12.67
N GLY A 157 -4.77 50.64 -11.38
CA GLY A 157 -4.52 51.99 -10.87
C GLY A 157 -4.03 51.98 -9.42
N THR A 158 -3.40 53.07 -9.01
CA THR A 158 -2.83 53.24 -7.65
C THR A 158 -3.15 54.63 -7.11
N LYS A 159 -3.05 54.82 -5.79
CA LYS A 159 -3.00 56.14 -5.16
C LYS A 159 -1.68 56.25 -4.39
N PRO A 160 -0.81 57.23 -4.69
CA PRO A 160 -0.91 58.18 -5.81
C PRO A 160 -0.92 57.49 -7.20
N ASN A 161 -1.49 58.16 -8.21
CA ASN A 161 -1.54 57.65 -9.58
C ASN A 161 -0.13 57.63 -10.21
N GLU A 162 0.07 56.79 -11.24
CA GLU A 162 1.27 56.80 -12.10
C GLU A 162 2.59 56.54 -11.36
N ILE A 163 2.58 55.56 -10.46
CA ILE A 163 3.82 55.12 -9.79
C ILE A 163 4.67 54.32 -10.77
N ASP A 164 5.89 54.80 -11.00
CA ASP A 164 6.93 54.02 -11.66
C ASP A 164 7.46 52.95 -10.69
N TRP A 165 7.32 51.68 -11.05
CA TRP A 165 7.80 50.57 -10.22
C TRP A 165 9.31 50.35 -10.35
N THR A 166 10.08 51.33 -9.90
CA THR A 166 11.53 51.25 -9.74
C THR A 166 11.89 50.41 -8.51
N ASN A 167 13.14 49.94 -8.42
CA ASN A 167 13.64 49.25 -7.22
C ASN A 167 13.44 50.09 -5.96
N ASP A 168 13.68 51.39 -6.04
CA ASP A 168 13.52 52.32 -4.91
C ASP A 168 12.06 52.43 -4.49
N ASN A 169 11.12 52.54 -5.43
CA ASN A 169 9.69 52.61 -5.11
C ASN A 169 9.15 51.27 -4.58
N ILE A 170 9.60 50.14 -5.12
CA ILE A 170 9.25 48.82 -4.59
C ILE A 170 9.78 48.67 -3.15
N ASN A 171 11.03 49.06 -2.89
CA ASN A 171 11.59 49.04 -1.54
C ASN A 171 10.89 50.02 -0.60
N LYS A 172 10.54 51.22 -1.08
CA LYS A 172 9.80 52.26 -0.35
C LYS A 172 8.42 51.76 0.08
N PHE A 173 7.68 51.15 -0.84
CA PHE A 173 6.30 50.69 -0.61
C PHE A 173 6.21 49.21 -0.19
N LYS A 174 7.34 48.60 0.19
CA LYS A 174 7.44 47.17 0.50
C LYS A 174 6.50 46.73 1.62
N LYS A 175 6.21 47.61 2.58
CA LYS A 175 5.32 47.34 3.71
C LYS A 175 3.84 47.33 3.30
N GLU A 176 3.47 48.12 2.30
CA GLU A 176 2.13 48.26 1.74
C GLU A 176 1.87 47.14 0.73
N LEU A 177 2.92 46.69 0.03
CA LEU A 177 2.93 45.42 -0.70
C LEU A 177 2.74 44.21 0.26
N GLY A 178 3.22 44.37 1.50
CA GLY A 178 2.78 43.83 2.82
C GLY A 178 2.18 42.45 2.99
N TYR A 179 1.22 42.08 2.14
CA TYR A 179 0.43 40.85 2.20
C TYR A 179 0.68 39.93 1.00
N TRP A 180 1.39 40.41 -0.03
CA TRP A 180 1.65 39.72 -1.30
C TRP A 180 3.17 39.48 -1.52
N ASN A 181 3.96 39.49 -0.45
CA ASN A 181 5.39 39.82 -0.41
C ASN A 181 6.42 38.79 -0.94
N GLU A 182 6.16 38.08 -2.05
CA GLU A 182 7.28 37.93 -3.00
C GLU A 182 6.90 38.64 -4.28
N ILE A 183 7.69 39.66 -4.60
CA ILE A 183 7.66 40.35 -5.87
C ILE A 183 8.07 39.31 -6.92
N TYR A 184 7.09 38.57 -7.40
CA TYR A 184 7.25 37.75 -8.56
C TYR A 184 6.78 38.56 -9.76
N SER A 185 7.56 39.59 -10.13
CA SER A 185 7.57 40.03 -11.52
C SER A 185 7.81 38.77 -12.34
N GLY A 186 6.97 38.46 -13.33
CA GLY A 186 7.08 37.28 -14.20
C GLY A 186 8.37 37.19 -15.02
N ALA A 187 9.46 37.78 -14.54
CA ALA A 187 10.70 38.03 -15.20
C ALA A 187 11.87 37.93 -14.21
N TRP A 188 12.08 36.73 -13.66
CA TRP A 188 13.38 36.18 -13.26
C TRP A 188 13.78 36.27 -11.76
N PRO A 189 14.55 35.27 -11.25
CA PRO A 189 14.93 35.19 -9.83
C PRO A 189 15.96 36.25 -9.39
N ASP A 190 16.54 36.98 -10.35
CA ASP A 190 17.68 37.86 -10.10
C ASP A 190 17.35 39.27 -10.59
N TYR A 191 16.64 40.04 -9.77
CA TYR A 191 16.47 41.48 -10.02
C TYR A 191 17.77 42.22 -9.67
N ASN A 192 18.83 42.01 -10.47
CA ASN A 192 20.10 42.74 -10.30
C ASN A 192 20.07 44.08 -11.06
N GLU A 193 20.74 45.10 -10.53
CA GLU A 193 20.77 46.47 -11.09
C GLU A 193 21.24 46.50 -12.56
N THR A 194 22.14 45.59 -12.93
CA THR A 194 22.69 45.52 -14.29
C THR A 194 21.63 45.09 -15.31
N LEU A 195 20.75 44.16 -14.95
CA LEU A 195 19.67 43.65 -15.81
C LEU A 195 18.51 44.66 -15.92
N TYR A 196 18.23 45.39 -14.85
CA TYR A 196 17.26 46.48 -14.82
C TYR A 196 17.70 47.63 -15.74
N ASN A 197 18.93 48.13 -15.57
CA ASN A 197 19.49 49.25 -16.35
C ASN A 197 19.58 48.93 -17.85
N LYS A 198 20.00 47.71 -18.23
CA LYS A 198 20.03 47.27 -19.64
C LYS A 198 18.66 47.26 -20.32
N ARG A 199 17.56 47.09 -19.57
CA ARG A 199 16.20 46.95 -20.12
C ARG A 199 15.46 48.29 -20.20
N ILE A 200 15.75 49.21 -19.28
CA ILE A 200 15.25 50.60 -19.35
C ILE A 200 15.94 51.40 -20.46
N GLN A 201 17.23 51.19 -20.70
CA GLN A 201 18.02 51.95 -21.68
C GLN A 201 17.46 51.93 -23.12
N ASN A 202 16.69 50.91 -23.48
CA ASN A 202 16.12 50.75 -24.83
C ASN A 202 14.59 50.75 -24.85
N ASN A 203 13.93 51.13 -23.74
CA ASN A 203 12.46 51.06 -23.58
C ASN A 203 11.86 49.68 -23.97
N LEU A 204 12.61 48.60 -23.71
CA LEU A 204 12.26 47.24 -24.19
C LEU A 204 11.27 46.51 -23.27
N SER A 205 10.69 47.16 -22.26
CA SER A 205 9.79 46.46 -21.34
C SER A 205 8.74 47.34 -20.65
N ASN A 206 7.52 46.81 -20.55
CA ASN A 206 6.35 47.37 -19.84
C ASN A 206 6.51 47.41 -18.30
N ARG A 207 7.72 47.23 -17.76
CA ARG A 207 7.98 46.84 -16.36
C ARG A 207 7.82 47.94 -15.31
N LEU A 208 7.93 49.21 -15.69
CA LEU A 208 7.64 50.31 -14.78
C LEU A 208 6.13 50.44 -14.51
N SER A 209 5.32 49.77 -15.32
CA SER A 209 3.87 49.89 -15.32
C SER A 209 3.15 48.61 -14.90
N GLU A 210 3.86 47.55 -14.49
CA GLU A 210 3.23 46.28 -14.09
C GLU A 210 3.93 45.65 -12.88
N LEU A 211 3.15 45.06 -11.97
CA LEU A 211 3.62 44.26 -10.85
C LEU A 211 2.88 42.94 -10.79
N HIS A 212 3.60 41.86 -10.53
CA HIS A 212 3.04 40.53 -10.43
C HIS A 212 3.45 39.96 -9.06
N PHE A 213 2.51 39.32 -8.38
CA PHE A 213 2.73 38.64 -7.11
C PHE A 213 1.96 37.35 -7.17
N ILE A 214 2.67 36.24 -7.33
CA ILE A 214 2.03 34.94 -7.55
C ILE A 214 2.57 33.98 -6.50
N ARG A 215 1.65 33.37 -5.77
CA ARG A 215 1.92 32.50 -4.63
C ARG A 215 1.12 31.22 -4.73
N ARG A 216 1.45 30.25 -3.89
CA ARG A 216 0.72 28.98 -3.76
C ARG A 216 -0.81 29.12 -3.70
N ASN A 217 -1.34 30.12 -2.99
CA ASN A 217 -2.78 30.26 -2.73
C ASN A 217 -3.40 31.55 -3.25
N SER A 218 -2.62 32.41 -3.88
CA SER A 218 -3.15 33.68 -4.34
C SER A 218 -2.28 34.29 -5.44
N GLY A 219 -2.90 35.14 -6.24
CA GLY A 219 -2.22 35.93 -7.26
C GLY A 219 -2.72 37.37 -7.25
N PHE A 220 -1.81 38.30 -7.52
CA PHE A 220 -2.13 39.70 -7.71
C PHE A 220 -1.35 40.23 -8.90
N ILE A 221 -2.04 40.91 -9.81
CA ILE A 221 -1.43 41.63 -10.92
C ILE A 221 -1.88 43.09 -10.89
N TYR A 222 -0.92 43.99 -10.84
CA TYR A 222 -1.13 45.39 -11.20
C TYR A 222 -0.62 45.64 -12.62
N MET A 223 -1.38 46.41 -13.40
CA MET A 223 -0.89 47.02 -14.65
C MET A 223 -1.38 48.47 -14.71
N ALA A 224 -0.61 49.40 -15.25
CA ALA A 224 -1.12 50.75 -15.51
C ALA A 224 -2.32 50.66 -16.46
N LYS A 225 -3.29 51.55 -16.29
CA LYS A 225 -4.61 51.47 -16.95
C LYS A 225 -4.56 51.12 -18.44
N GLN A 226 -3.73 51.83 -19.21
CA GLN A 226 -3.59 51.59 -20.65
C GLN A 226 -3.07 50.18 -20.95
N ASN A 227 -2.00 49.76 -20.26
CA ASN A 227 -1.44 48.41 -20.45
C ASN A 227 -2.39 47.31 -19.99
N TYR A 228 -3.20 47.58 -18.96
CA TYR A 228 -4.28 46.66 -18.57
C TYR A 228 -5.26 46.43 -19.72
N GLU A 229 -5.75 47.52 -20.32
CA GLU A 229 -6.72 47.49 -21.42
C GLU A 229 -6.14 46.82 -22.67
N ASP A 230 -4.87 47.05 -22.97
CA ASP A 230 -4.21 46.50 -24.17
C ASP A 230 -3.81 45.01 -24.02
N TYR A 231 -3.39 44.59 -22.82
CA TYR A 231 -2.69 43.31 -22.63
C TYR A 231 -3.34 42.34 -21.66
N PHE A 232 -4.23 42.76 -20.76
CA PHE A 232 -4.76 41.83 -19.75
C PHE A 232 -5.57 40.70 -20.40
N GLU A 233 -6.63 41.04 -21.14
CA GLU A 233 -7.50 40.04 -21.77
C GLU A 233 -6.78 39.30 -22.92
N SER A 234 -6.00 40.02 -23.73
CA SER A 234 -5.35 39.47 -24.93
C SER A 234 -4.13 38.59 -24.61
N TYR A 235 -3.51 38.78 -23.44
CA TYR A 235 -2.27 38.10 -23.07
C TYR A 235 -2.27 37.60 -21.61
N MET A 236 -2.36 38.48 -20.61
CA MET A 236 -2.15 38.06 -19.20
C MET A 236 -3.16 37.03 -18.73
N ARG A 237 -4.44 37.14 -19.11
CA ARG A 237 -5.49 36.18 -18.73
C ARG A 237 -5.13 34.78 -19.20
N LYS A 238 -4.88 34.62 -20.50
CA LYS A 238 -4.59 33.32 -21.13
C LYS A 238 -3.32 32.65 -20.60
N PHE A 239 -2.30 33.47 -20.30
CA PHE A 239 -0.95 32.97 -20.02
C PHE A 239 -0.56 33.05 -18.54
N VAL A 240 -1.27 33.80 -17.70
CA VAL A 240 -0.94 33.91 -16.27
C VAL A 240 -2.09 33.42 -15.41
N LEU A 241 -3.32 33.88 -15.70
CA LEU A 241 -4.49 33.49 -14.91
C LEU A 241 -4.93 32.05 -15.23
N ASP A 242 -5.28 31.76 -16.48
CA ASP A 242 -5.92 30.50 -16.90
C ASP A 242 -5.09 29.21 -16.67
N PRO A 243 -3.74 29.22 -16.71
CA PRO A 243 -2.93 28.03 -16.38
C PRO A 243 -3.02 27.65 -14.90
N THR A 244 -3.19 28.64 -14.03
CA THR A 244 -3.16 28.46 -12.57
C THR A 244 -4.22 27.48 -12.05
N PRO A 245 -5.53 27.65 -12.32
CA PRO A 245 -6.54 26.73 -11.82
C PRO A 245 -6.41 25.31 -12.43
N LYS A 246 -5.85 25.18 -13.64
CA LYS A 246 -5.57 23.89 -14.27
C LYS A 246 -4.47 23.13 -13.52
N MET A 247 -3.39 23.82 -13.17
CA MET A 247 -2.32 23.25 -12.34
C MET A 247 -2.82 22.86 -10.96
N ARG A 248 -3.68 23.69 -10.35
CA ARG A 248 -4.30 23.37 -9.06
C ARG A 248 -5.24 22.17 -9.13
N ALA A 249 -6.01 22.03 -10.21
CA ALA A 249 -6.83 20.83 -10.44
C ALA A 249 -5.96 19.57 -10.53
N VAL A 250 -4.82 19.62 -11.24
CA VAL A 250 -3.86 18.51 -11.25
C VAL A 250 -3.28 18.25 -9.87
N LEU A 251 -2.91 19.29 -9.13
CA LEU A 251 -2.38 19.17 -7.77
C LEU A 251 -3.39 18.49 -6.84
N PHE A 252 -4.66 18.88 -6.91
CA PHE A 252 -5.75 18.24 -6.17
C PHE A 252 -5.83 16.75 -6.50
N ALA A 253 -5.86 16.40 -7.79
CA ALA A 253 -5.93 15.00 -8.20
C ALA A 253 -4.71 14.16 -7.79
N LEU A 254 -3.50 14.74 -7.86
CA LEU A 254 -2.29 14.08 -7.39
C LEU A 254 -2.33 13.86 -5.86
N ARG A 255 -2.86 14.80 -5.08
CA ARG A 255 -3.05 14.63 -3.63
C ARG A 255 -4.04 13.51 -3.32
N SER A 256 -5.17 13.46 -4.02
CA SER A 256 -6.14 12.38 -3.88
C SER A 256 -5.54 11.01 -4.20
N ILE A 257 -4.73 10.91 -5.27
CA ILE A 257 -3.98 9.68 -5.58
C ILE A 257 -3.00 9.34 -4.45
N ASN A 258 -2.25 10.32 -3.95
CA ASN A 258 -1.29 10.14 -2.87
C ASN A 258 -1.95 9.59 -1.59
N GLU A 259 -3.12 10.11 -1.22
CA GLU A 259 -3.89 9.64 -0.06
C GLU A 259 -4.45 8.22 -0.23
N LEU A 260 -4.91 7.88 -1.44
CA LEU A 260 -5.34 6.51 -1.76
C LEU A 260 -4.17 5.53 -1.69
N LEU A 261 -2.97 5.94 -2.15
CA LEU A 261 -1.77 5.11 -2.02
C LEU A 261 -1.38 4.88 -0.54
N ASP A 262 -1.51 5.90 0.32
CA ASP A 262 -1.27 5.74 1.75
C ASP A 262 -2.24 4.73 2.37
N THR A 263 -3.52 4.83 2.02
CA THR A 263 -4.53 3.87 2.47
C THR A 263 -4.25 2.46 1.95
N LEU A 264 -3.82 2.31 0.69
CA LEU A 264 -3.46 1.02 0.11
C LEU A 264 -2.23 0.41 0.80
N PHE A 265 -1.21 1.23 1.07
CA PHE A 265 -0.01 0.79 1.77
C PHE A 265 -0.36 0.22 3.17
N LEU A 266 -1.21 0.91 3.93
CA LEU A 266 -1.67 0.41 5.23
C LEU A 266 -2.42 -0.94 5.10
N LYS A 267 -3.26 -1.10 4.08
CA LYS A 267 -3.97 -2.37 3.80
C LYS A 267 -3.03 -3.50 3.42
N THR A 268 -1.91 -3.21 2.74
CA THR A 268 -0.90 -4.25 2.42
C THR A 268 -0.16 -4.78 3.65
N GLN A 269 -0.13 -4.02 4.76
CA GLN A 269 0.55 -4.44 5.99
C GLN A 269 -0.35 -5.19 6.98
N SER A 270 -1.67 -5.14 6.84
CA SER A 270 -2.57 -5.84 7.77
C SER A 270 -2.60 -7.37 7.51
N GLU A 271 -2.46 -8.18 8.56
CA GLU A 271 -2.39 -9.66 8.49
C GLU A 271 -3.72 -10.34 8.06
N SER A 272 -4.81 -9.59 7.94
CA SER A 272 -6.11 -10.12 7.53
C SER A 272 -6.19 -10.27 6.01
N PHE A 273 -6.35 -11.51 5.54
CA PHE A 273 -6.65 -11.96 4.18
C PHE A 273 -6.74 -10.83 3.12
N ILE A 274 -5.59 -10.49 2.53
CA ILE A 274 -5.51 -9.47 1.49
C ILE A 274 -5.99 -10.07 0.16
N ASP A 275 -7.07 -9.53 -0.38
CA ASP A 275 -7.45 -9.79 -1.77
C ASP A 275 -6.47 -9.08 -2.72
N VAL A 276 -5.40 -9.80 -3.06
CA VAL A 276 -4.30 -9.34 -3.92
C VAL A 276 -4.81 -8.84 -5.27
N GLU A 277 -5.84 -9.47 -5.84
CA GLU A 277 -6.42 -9.07 -7.13
C GLU A 277 -7.11 -7.71 -7.03
N THR A 278 -7.86 -7.49 -5.95
CA THR A 278 -8.47 -6.19 -5.66
C THR A 278 -7.40 -5.09 -5.49
N ILE A 279 -6.31 -5.35 -4.76
CA ILE A 279 -5.23 -4.37 -4.62
C ILE A 279 -4.54 -4.08 -5.95
N GLU A 280 -4.28 -5.11 -6.76
CA GLU A 280 -3.65 -4.97 -8.09
C GLU A 280 -4.50 -4.08 -9.01
N ASN A 281 -5.81 -4.33 -9.07
CA ASN A 281 -6.75 -3.53 -9.86
C ASN A 281 -6.76 -2.06 -9.41
N LYS A 282 -6.74 -1.79 -8.09
CA LYS A 282 -6.65 -0.42 -7.55
C LYS A 282 -5.34 0.25 -7.95
N ILE A 283 -4.21 -0.43 -7.84
CA ILE A 283 -2.90 0.11 -8.25
C ILE A 283 -2.89 0.42 -9.76
N LYS A 284 -3.44 -0.47 -10.58
CA LYS A 284 -3.53 -0.28 -12.04
C LYS A 284 -4.34 0.97 -12.39
N ASN A 285 -5.48 1.17 -11.74
CA ASN A 285 -6.32 2.36 -11.93
C ASN A 285 -5.59 3.64 -11.50
N LEU A 286 -4.94 3.64 -10.33
CA LEU A 286 -4.16 4.81 -9.86
C LEU A 286 -2.97 5.13 -10.78
N ARG A 287 -2.30 4.11 -11.34
CA ARG A 287 -1.23 4.30 -12.34
C ARG A 287 -1.75 4.93 -13.63
N LEU A 288 -2.92 4.50 -14.11
CA LEU A 288 -3.59 5.09 -15.27
C LEU A 288 -3.89 6.57 -15.02
N LEU A 289 -4.51 6.90 -13.87
CA LEU A 289 -4.83 8.28 -13.50
C LEU A 289 -3.58 9.16 -13.39
N ARG A 290 -2.53 8.66 -12.73
CA ARG A 290 -1.23 9.34 -12.68
C ARG A 290 -0.69 9.60 -14.09
N GLY A 291 -0.76 8.61 -14.99
CA GLY A 291 -0.32 8.76 -16.39
C GLY A 291 -1.10 9.82 -17.17
N LEU A 292 -2.42 9.90 -16.97
CA LEU A 292 -3.25 10.96 -17.55
C LEU A 292 -2.83 12.35 -17.04
N LEU A 293 -2.62 12.49 -15.73
CA LEU A 293 -2.17 13.73 -15.11
C LEU A 293 -0.77 14.14 -15.60
N GLN A 294 0.17 13.18 -15.70
CA GLN A 294 1.51 13.41 -16.24
C GLN A 294 1.46 13.85 -17.71
N THR A 295 0.57 13.29 -18.52
CA THR A 295 0.37 13.70 -19.92
C THR A 295 -0.10 15.15 -19.99
N LYS A 296 -1.06 15.55 -19.14
CA LYS A 296 -1.56 16.93 -19.08
C LYS A 296 -0.51 17.91 -18.56
N LEU A 297 0.28 17.53 -17.56
CA LEU A 297 1.42 18.32 -17.10
C LEU A 297 2.49 18.45 -18.20
N SER A 298 2.73 17.40 -18.99
CA SER A 298 3.71 17.44 -20.08
C SER A 298 3.35 18.48 -21.14
N VAL A 299 2.06 18.72 -21.40
CA VAL A 299 1.63 19.83 -22.27
C VAL A 299 2.09 21.17 -21.70
N ILE A 300 1.90 21.38 -20.40
CA ILE A 300 2.34 22.60 -19.70
C ILE A 300 3.87 22.74 -19.72
N TYR A 301 4.61 21.65 -19.45
CA TYR A 301 6.07 21.66 -19.52
C TYR A 301 6.60 21.87 -20.94
N ASN A 302 5.95 21.32 -21.96
CA ASN A 302 6.33 21.52 -23.35
C ASN A 302 6.11 22.98 -23.77
N GLU A 303 5.01 23.60 -23.35
CA GLU A 303 4.79 25.04 -23.55
C GLU A 303 5.95 25.89 -22.97
N LEU A 304 6.58 25.50 -21.86
CA LEU A 304 7.79 26.20 -21.36
C LEU A 304 8.94 26.18 -22.36
N ASN A 305 9.12 25.05 -23.05
CA ASN A 305 10.28 24.80 -23.92
C ASN A 305 10.11 25.43 -25.30
N TYR A 306 8.88 25.50 -25.81
CA TYR A 306 8.60 26.02 -27.16
C TYR A 306 8.21 27.50 -27.19
N ASN A 307 7.77 28.08 -26.07
CA ASN A 307 7.31 29.46 -26.07
C ASN A 307 8.50 30.43 -26.16
N ARG A 308 8.54 31.21 -27.25
CA ARG A 308 9.53 32.29 -27.46
C ARG A 308 9.33 33.46 -26.49
N ARG A 309 8.20 33.54 -25.77
CA ARG A 309 7.90 34.59 -24.80
C ARG A 309 8.47 34.25 -23.43
N GLN A 310 9.67 34.78 -23.20
CA GLN A 310 10.44 34.67 -21.97
C GLN A 310 9.64 34.94 -20.67
N HIS A 311 8.72 35.93 -20.69
CA HIS A 311 7.91 36.30 -19.52
C HIS A 311 6.95 35.17 -19.10
N TYR A 312 6.14 34.65 -20.02
CA TYR A 312 5.21 33.54 -19.73
C TYR A 312 5.94 32.29 -19.20
N THR A 313 7.03 31.92 -19.86
CA THR A 313 7.85 30.76 -19.44
C THR A 313 8.36 30.93 -18.02
N SER A 314 8.76 32.13 -17.61
CA SER A 314 9.17 32.37 -16.23
C SER A 314 7.99 32.20 -15.27
N VAL A 315 6.83 32.82 -15.57
CA VAL A 315 5.65 32.76 -14.70
C VAL A 315 5.22 31.32 -14.43
N LEU A 316 5.21 30.53 -15.48
CA LEU A 316 4.81 29.13 -15.41
C LEU A 316 5.83 28.29 -14.61
N LYS A 317 7.14 28.56 -14.75
CA LYS A 317 8.18 27.93 -13.90
C LYS A 317 8.00 28.28 -12.42
N HIS A 318 7.69 29.53 -12.11
CA HIS A 318 7.44 29.97 -10.74
C HIS A 318 6.21 29.30 -10.14
N LEU A 319 5.09 29.27 -10.86
CA LEU A 319 3.88 28.56 -10.43
C LEU A 319 4.14 27.07 -10.18
N LEU A 320 4.90 26.40 -11.06
CA LEU A 320 5.28 24.99 -10.88
C LEU A 320 6.12 24.78 -9.62
N GLY A 321 7.02 25.72 -9.30
CA GLY A 321 7.79 25.72 -8.06
C GLY A 321 6.93 25.95 -6.83
N GLU A 322 6.10 27.00 -6.81
CA GLU A 322 5.18 27.33 -5.71
C GLU A 322 4.19 26.21 -5.37
N PHE A 323 3.79 25.41 -6.37
CA PHE A 323 2.88 24.28 -6.17
C PHE A 323 3.59 22.99 -5.81
N GLU A 324 4.93 22.92 -5.87
CA GLU A 324 5.74 21.74 -5.56
C GLU A 324 5.26 20.47 -6.33
N ILE A 325 4.76 20.65 -7.56
CA ILE A 325 4.13 19.55 -8.32
C ILE A 325 5.14 18.44 -8.59
N ALA A 326 6.38 18.79 -8.93
CA ALA A 326 7.45 17.83 -9.20
C ALA A 326 7.74 16.94 -7.98
N ASP A 327 7.84 17.54 -6.79
CA ASP A 327 8.10 16.81 -5.55
C ASP A 327 6.96 15.86 -5.20
N LEU A 328 5.71 16.30 -5.37
CA LEU A 328 4.55 15.44 -5.16
C LEU A 328 4.52 14.26 -6.14
N VAL A 329 4.81 14.50 -7.43
CA VAL A 329 4.91 13.42 -8.43
C VAL A 329 6.01 12.43 -8.06
N SER A 330 7.17 12.91 -7.59
CA SER A 330 8.25 12.04 -7.11
C SER A 330 7.79 11.16 -5.95
N ARG A 331 7.20 11.75 -4.90
CA ARG A 331 6.68 11.00 -3.75
C ARG A 331 5.65 9.94 -4.14
N ILE A 332 4.75 10.26 -5.08
CA ILE A 332 3.78 9.30 -5.60
C ILE A 332 4.47 8.14 -6.31
N ASN A 333 5.49 8.42 -7.13
CA ASN A 333 6.26 7.36 -7.80
C ASN A 333 6.97 6.45 -6.79
N ASP A 334 7.57 7.02 -5.75
CA ASP A 334 8.22 6.25 -4.68
C ASP A 334 7.21 5.33 -3.96
N LYS A 335 6.02 5.85 -3.64
CA LYS A 335 4.94 5.04 -3.05
C LYS A 335 4.48 3.90 -3.97
N PHE A 336 4.37 4.15 -5.27
CA PHE A 336 4.06 3.09 -6.23
C PHE A 336 5.13 1.99 -6.26
N ASN A 337 6.40 2.35 -6.12
CA ASN A 337 7.50 1.38 -6.08
C ASN A 337 7.45 0.55 -4.80
N ILE A 338 7.27 1.20 -3.64
CA ILE A 338 7.14 0.53 -2.34
C ILE A 338 5.98 -0.46 -2.33
N ILE A 339 4.80 -0.04 -2.82
CA ILE A 339 3.62 -0.92 -2.88
C ILE A 339 3.87 -2.08 -3.87
N TYR A 340 4.56 -1.83 -4.98
CA TYR A 340 4.90 -2.88 -5.93
C TYR A 340 5.83 -3.94 -5.31
N ASP A 341 6.84 -3.51 -4.56
CA ASP A 341 7.75 -4.42 -3.86
C ASP A 341 7.01 -5.22 -2.78
N ALA A 342 6.16 -4.58 -1.99
CA ALA A 342 5.31 -5.25 -1.00
C ALA A 342 4.37 -6.28 -1.66
N MET A 343 3.76 -5.94 -2.80
CA MET A 343 2.94 -6.87 -3.57
C MET A 343 3.75 -8.07 -4.05
N LYS A 344 4.97 -7.87 -4.54
CA LYS A 344 5.86 -8.94 -4.99
C LYS A 344 6.18 -9.91 -3.85
N GLU A 345 6.46 -9.41 -2.66
CA GLU A 345 6.66 -10.23 -1.46
C GLU A 345 5.39 -11.02 -1.08
N LEU A 346 4.22 -10.38 -1.14
CA LEU A 346 2.93 -11.05 -0.91
C LEU A 346 2.67 -12.19 -1.91
N TYR A 347 2.98 -11.99 -3.20
CA TYR A 347 2.88 -13.05 -4.21
C TYR A 347 3.82 -14.22 -3.92
N GLN A 348 5.07 -13.93 -3.52
CA GLN A 348 6.03 -14.97 -3.15
C GLN A 348 5.51 -15.79 -1.97
N LYS A 349 5.05 -15.13 -0.91
CA LYS A 349 4.48 -15.80 0.26
C LYS A 349 3.24 -16.64 -0.09
N LYS A 350 2.34 -16.11 -0.92
CA LYS A 350 1.14 -16.84 -1.38
C LYS A 350 1.52 -18.07 -2.21
N ASN A 351 2.53 -17.96 -3.08
CA ASN A 351 3.03 -19.09 -3.87
C ASN A 351 3.70 -20.15 -2.99
N GLU A 352 4.48 -19.75 -1.99
CA GLU A 352 5.06 -20.68 -1.01
C GLU A 352 3.99 -21.40 -0.17
N GLU A 353 2.94 -20.69 0.26
CA GLU A 353 1.81 -21.28 0.96
C GLU A 353 1.04 -22.26 0.07
N LEU A 354 0.79 -21.89 -1.19
CA LEU A 354 0.17 -22.78 -2.17
C LEU A 354 1.03 -24.01 -2.43
N GLN A 355 2.34 -23.85 -2.58
CA GLN A 355 3.28 -24.96 -2.76
C GLN A 355 3.27 -25.89 -1.54
N LYS A 356 3.31 -25.34 -0.32
CA LYS A 356 3.18 -26.13 0.93
C LYS A 356 1.83 -26.85 1.03
N ARG A 357 0.73 -26.22 0.61
CA ARG A 357 -0.60 -26.87 0.58
C ARG A 357 -0.66 -27.98 -0.46
N THR A 358 -0.15 -27.74 -1.67
CA THR A 358 -0.04 -28.73 -2.73
C THR A 358 0.85 -29.89 -2.31
N GLU A 359 2.00 -29.62 -1.69
CA GLU A 359 2.90 -30.64 -1.16
C GLU A 359 2.24 -31.44 -0.03
N LYS A 360 1.52 -30.80 0.91
CA LYS A 360 0.70 -31.50 1.91
C LYS A 360 -0.38 -32.36 1.26
N GLY A 361 -1.05 -31.86 0.22
CA GLY A 361 -2.05 -32.59 -0.54
C GLY A 361 -1.45 -33.80 -1.27
N VAL A 362 -0.33 -33.60 -1.96
CA VAL A 362 0.43 -34.66 -2.64
C VAL A 362 0.97 -35.68 -1.64
N ASN A 363 1.48 -35.25 -0.49
CA ASN A 363 1.94 -36.14 0.57
C ASN A 363 0.78 -36.93 1.20
N LEU A 364 -0.39 -36.29 1.37
CA LEU A 364 -1.61 -36.97 1.80
C LEU A 364 -2.07 -38.00 0.75
N LEU A 365 -2.06 -37.65 -0.53
CA LEU A 365 -2.38 -38.56 -1.62
C LEU A 365 -1.35 -39.72 -1.69
N ASN A 366 -0.05 -39.43 -1.56
CA ASN A 366 1.02 -40.42 -1.51
C ASN A 366 0.83 -41.38 -0.33
N LEU A 367 0.43 -40.88 0.84
CA LEU A 367 0.11 -41.70 2.02
C LEU A 367 -1.10 -42.61 1.78
N LEU A 368 -2.14 -42.11 1.10
CA LEU A 368 -3.37 -42.85 0.83
C LEU A 368 -3.20 -43.91 -0.26
N PHE A 369 -2.53 -43.57 -1.37
CA PHE A 369 -2.52 -44.34 -2.61
C PHE A 369 -1.15 -44.94 -2.98
N GLY A 370 -0.04 -44.45 -2.41
CA GLY A 370 1.32 -44.87 -2.78
C GLY A 370 1.80 -44.27 -4.11
N ALA A 371 3.12 -44.08 -4.25
CA ALA A 371 3.72 -43.37 -5.37
C ALA A 371 3.46 -44.02 -6.75
N GLY A 372 3.37 -45.36 -6.81
CA GLY A 372 3.11 -46.09 -8.05
C GLY A 372 1.71 -45.85 -8.62
N ILE A 373 0.68 -45.84 -7.77
CA ILE A 373 -0.71 -45.65 -8.20
C ILE A 373 -0.95 -44.22 -8.70
N LEU A 374 -0.29 -43.23 -8.08
CA LEU A 374 -0.38 -41.83 -8.51
C LEU A 374 0.32 -41.56 -9.85
N ALA A 375 1.42 -42.26 -10.14
CA ALA A 375 2.10 -42.18 -11.43
C ALA A 375 1.22 -42.77 -12.55
N ASP A 376 0.53 -43.89 -12.29
CA ASP A 376 -0.41 -44.50 -13.22
C ASP A 376 -1.63 -43.59 -13.46
N LEU A 377 -2.18 -42.99 -12.40
CA LEU A 377 -3.27 -42.01 -12.48
C LEU A 377 -2.87 -40.74 -13.26
N GLY A 378 -1.68 -40.20 -12.98
CA GLY A 378 -1.15 -39.02 -13.64
C GLY A 378 -0.96 -39.26 -15.14
N SER A 379 -0.44 -40.44 -15.52
CA SER A 379 -0.28 -40.86 -16.91
C SER A 379 -1.63 -40.95 -17.63
N VAL A 380 -2.64 -41.51 -16.97
CA VAL A 380 -4.00 -41.64 -17.49
C VAL A 380 -4.71 -40.29 -17.65
N ILE A 381 -4.55 -39.37 -16.70
CA ILE A 381 -5.09 -38.01 -16.79
C ILE A 381 -4.43 -37.23 -17.94
N ILE A 382 -3.11 -37.34 -18.10
CA ILE A 382 -2.39 -36.72 -19.21
C ILE A 382 -2.85 -37.28 -20.55
N ILE A 383 -3.05 -38.61 -20.66
CA ILE A 383 -3.62 -39.23 -21.86
C ILE A 383 -5.03 -38.66 -22.14
N ALA A 384 -5.90 -38.58 -21.13
CA ALA A 384 -7.25 -38.04 -21.28
C ALA A 384 -7.27 -36.56 -21.70
N LEU A 385 -6.37 -35.74 -21.16
CA LEU A 385 -6.24 -34.31 -21.50
C LEU A 385 -5.56 -34.07 -22.86
N SER A 386 -4.64 -34.95 -23.27
CA SER A 386 -3.97 -34.84 -24.58
C SER A 386 -4.86 -35.20 -25.76
N LEU A 387 -6.03 -35.81 -25.51
CA LEU A 387 -6.96 -36.28 -26.54
C LEU A 387 -8.17 -35.32 -26.76
N THR A 388 -8.19 -34.14 -26.13
CA THR A 388 -9.30 -33.18 -26.24
C THR A 388 -9.31 -32.34 -27.51
N GLU A 389 -8.31 -32.46 -28.39
CA GLU A 389 -8.32 -31.82 -29.71
C GLU A 389 -8.85 -32.78 -30.79
N GLY A 390 -10.16 -32.76 -31.03
CA GLY A 390 -10.80 -33.61 -32.05
C GLY A 390 -12.30 -33.34 -32.26
N SER A 391 -12.87 -33.90 -33.33
CA SER A 391 -14.29 -33.78 -33.70
C SER A 391 -15.23 -34.36 -32.63
N ILE A 392 -16.50 -33.93 -32.61
CA ILE A 392 -17.54 -34.34 -31.62
C ILE A 392 -17.57 -35.87 -31.33
N PRO A 393 -17.41 -36.78 -32.30
CA PRO A 393 -17.35 -38.23 -32.04
C PRO A 393 -16.18 -38.66 -31.15
N ILE A 394 -15.03 -37.98 -31.27
CA ILE A 394 -13.82 -38.24 -30.49
C ILE A 394 -14.02 -37.80 -29.05
N ILE A 395 -14.66 -36.63 -28.83
CA ILE A 395 -15.02 -36.15 -27.49
C ILE A 395 -15.96 -37.14 -26.78
N LEU A 396 -16.96 -37.66 -27.49
CA LEU A 396 -17.91 -38.65 -26.96
C LEU A 396 -17.23 -39.97 -26.61
N LEU A 397 -16.36 -40.48 -27.49
CA LEU A 397 -15.57 -41.69 -27.23
C LEU A 397 -14.63 -41.51 -26.03
N ASN A 398 -13.96 -40.36 -25.93
CA ASN A 398 -13.06 -40.04 -24.82
C ASN A 398 -13.81 -39.89 -23.49
N THR A 399 -15.03 -39.36 -23.52
CA THR A 399 -15.89 -39.28 -22.33
C THR A 399 -16.26 -40.68 -21.82
N ILE A 400 -16.59 -41.61 -22.73
CA ILE A 400 -16.89 -43.00 -22.38
C ILE A 400 -15.64 -43.69 -21.80
N ILE A 401 -14.47 -43.51 -22.42
CA ILE A 401 -13.20 -44.06 -21.94
C ILE A 401 -12.87 -43.52 -20.54
N ALA A 402 -13.02 -42.21 -20.31
CA ALA A 402 -12.78 -41.59 -19.01
C ALA A 402 -13.72 -42.14 -17.91
N ILE A 403 -14.98 -42.41 -18.23
CA ILE A 403 -15.94 -43.03 -17.30
C ILE A 403 -15.51 -44.47 -16.95
N ILE A 404 -15.12 -45.27 -17.94
CA ILE A 404 -14.66 -46.66 -17.74
C ILE A 404 -13.42 -46.68 -16.84
N ILE A 405 -12.43 -45.84 -17.15
CA ILE A 405 -11.19 -45.71 -16.38
C ILE A 405 -11.48 -45.27 -14.95
N SER A 406 -12.33 -44.26 -14.76
CA SER A 406 -12.72 -43.77 -13.42
C SER A 406 -13.44 -44.85 -12.62
N GLY A 407 -14.26 -45.68 -13.27
CA GLY A 407 -14.92 -46.83 -12.65
C GLY A 407 -13.93 -47.90 -12.19
N ILE A 408 -12.97 -48.28 -13.03
CA ILE A 408 -11.91 -49.24 -12.68
C ILE A 408 -11.08 -48.72 -11.50
N LEU A 409 -10.75 -47.43 -11.51
CA LEU A 409 -10.00 -46.79 -10.44
C LEU A 409 -10.78 -46.78 -9.12
N ALA A 410 -12.07 -46.44 -9.14
CA ALA A 410 -12.93 -46.46 -7.95
C ALA A 410 -13.02 -47.85 -7.33
N VAL A 411 -13.19 -48.89 -8.16
CA VAL A 411 -13.20 -50.29 -7.70
C VAL A 411 -11.85 -50.67 -7.09
N THR A 412 -10.73 -50.27 -7.70
CA THR A 412 -9.38 -50.52 -7.19
C THR A 412 -9.15 -49.84 -5.84
N ILE A 413 -9.62 -48.59 -5.67
CA ILE A 413 -9.57 -47.84 -4.41
C ILE A 413 -10.38 -48.56 -3.32
N ILE A 414 -11.61 -48.98 -3.64
CA ILE A 414 -12.47 -49.72 -2.70
C ILE A 414 -11.78 -51.01 -2.25
N PHE A 415 -11.19 -51.77 -3.19
CA PHE A 415 -10.51 -53.03 -2.87
C PHE A 415 -9.28 -52.80 -1.96
N ASN A 416 -8.49 -51.76 -2.23
CA ASN A 416 -7.30 -51.42 -1.43
C ASN A 416 -7.66 -50.91 -0.03
N VAL A 417 -8.71 -50.09 0.08
CA VAL A 417 -9.21 -49.58 1.37
C VAL A 417 -9.80 -50.73 2.20
N LEU A 418 -10.61 -51.59 1.60
CA LEU A 418 -11.16 -52.78 2.27
C LEU A 418 -10.06 -53.76 2.69
N GLY A 419 -9.03 -53.96 1.87
CA GLY A 419 -7.87 -54.79 2.21
C GLY A 419 -7.07 -54.25 3.41
N LYS A 420 -6.91 -52.92 3.52
CA LYS A 420 -6.26 -52.28 4.69
C LYS A 420 -7.13 -52.34 5.95
N ILE A 421 -8.46 -52.30 5.82
CA ILE A 421 -9.38 -52.43 6.95
C ILE A 421 -9.42 -53.88 7.48
N GLN A 422 -9.30 -54.89 6.61
CA GLN A 422 -9.21 -56.30 7.02
C GLN A 422 -7.86 -56.69 7.64
N ALA A 423 -6.79 -55.93 7.39
CA ALA A 423 -5.46 -56.19 7.99
C ALA A 423 -5.35 -55.80 9.48
N LYS A 424 -6.44 -55.31 10.09
CA LYS A 424 -6.49 -54.86 11.49
C LYS A 424 -6.93 -55.97 12.46
N GLU A 425 -6.38 -57.18 12.31
CA GLU A 425 -6.20 -58.08 13.45
C GLU A 425 -4.87 -57.70 14.11
N ALA A 426 -4.92 -57.30 15.38
CA ALA A 426 -3.81 -56.72 16.13
C ALA A 426 -2.61 -57.67 16.21
N ARG A 427 -1.59 -57.42 15.38
CA ARG A 427 -0.26 -58.03 15.57
C ARG A 427 0.40 -57.38 16.77
N ILE A 428 0.65 -58.17 17.81
CA ILE A 428 1.49 -57.77 18.95
C ILE A 428 2.90 -57.49 18.41
N GLY A 429 3.36 -56.25 18.56
CA GLY A 429 4.73 -55.88 18.24
C GLY A 429 5.69 -56.55 19.24
N LYS A 430 6.83 -57.05 18.78
CA LYS A 430 7.86 -57.63 19.65
C LYS A 430 9.11 -56.77 19.56
N THR A 431 9.59 -56.31 20.71
CA THR A 431 10.84 -55.57 20.83
C THR A 431 11.82 -56.26 21.77
N VAL A 432 13.07 -55.82 21.72
CA VAL A 432 14.14 -56.24 22.62
C VAL A 432 14.91 -55.02 23.08
N ASP A 433 15.24 -54.96 24.38
CA ASP A 433 15.99 -53.87 24.99
C ASP A 433 17.24 -54.41 25.72
N ALA A 434 18.34 -53.66 25.71
CA ALA A 434 19.57 -54.05 26.40
C ALA A 434 19.93 -53.10 27.54
N VAL A 435 20.19 -53.65 28.73
CA VAL A 435 20.96 -52.96 29.78
C VAL A 435 22.43 -53.33 29.55
N ILE A 436 23.21 -52.42 28.98
CA ILE A 436 24.60 -52.66 28.57
C ILE A 436 25.55 -51.99 29.57
N GLU A 437 26.34 -52.80 30.27
CA GLU A 437 27.37 -52.34 31.20
C GLU A 437 28.76 -52.29 30.53
N ASP A 438 29.51 -51.20 30.73
CA ASP A 438 30.88 -51.02 30.18
C ASP A 438 31.99 -51.62 31.06
N GLY A 439 31.62 -52.25 32.18
CA GLY A 439 32.56 -52.79 33.17
C GLY A 439 33.25 -51.74 34.06
N LYS A 440 32.91 -50.45 33.92
CA LYS A 440 33.41 -49.32 34.72
C LYS A 440 32.30 -48.60 35.49
N GLY A 441 31.11 -49.21 35.57
CA GLY A 441 29.95 -48.64 36.27
C GLY A 441 29.14 -47.65 35.43
N ASN A 442 29.26 -47.68 34.10
CA ASN A 442 28.42 -46.89 33.20
C ASN A 442 27.47 -47.79 32.39
N ILE A 443 26.31 -47.24 32.06
CA ILE A 443 25.28 -47.84 31.21
C ILE A 443 25.22 -47.09 29.89
N VAL A 444 25.09 -47.84 28.79
CA VAL A 444 24.84 -47.25 27.46
C VAL A 444 23.37 -46.87 27.33
N VAL A 445 23.11 -45.62 27.00
CA VAL A 445 21.77 -45.10 26.69
C VAL A 445 21.76 -44.37 25.35
N ILE A 446 20.59 -44.29 24.74
CA ILE A 446 20.36 -43.54 23.50
C ILE A 446 19.35 -42.44 23.72
N LYS A 447 19.50 -41.32 23.03
CA LYS A 447 18.50 -40.25 23.00
C LYS A 447 17.56 -40.42 21.83
N ARG A 448 16.26 -40.52 22.12
CA ARG A 448 15.23 -40.77 21.10
C ARG A 448 15.03 -39.55 20.20
N LYS A 449 15.14 -39.72 18.89
CA LYS A 449 14.93 -38.66 17.89
C LYS A 449 13.47 -38.43 17.48
N TYR A 450 12.65 -39.48 17.51
CA TYR A 450 11.28 -39.45 16.96
C TYR A 450 10.23 -39.74 18.04
N PRO A 451 9.02 -39.17 17.94
CA PRO A 451 7.90 -39.51 18.82
C PRO A 451 7.55 -41.00 18.77
N PRO A 452 7.04 -41.61 19.86
CA PRO A 452 6.80 -41.03 21.18
C PRO A 452 8.10 -40.82 21.98
N PHE A 453 8.04 -40.00 23.04
CA PHE A 453 9.19 -39.68 23.92
C PHE A 453 10.39 -39.10 23.17
N GLN A 454 10.15 -38.23 22.19
CA GLN A 454 11.22 -37.52 21.49
C GLN A 454 12.02 -36.68 22.49
N GLY A 455 13.34 -36.80 22.47
CA GLY A 455 14.27 -36.13 23.37
C GLY A 455 14.58 -36.86 24.68
N PHE A 456 13.81 -37.90 25.03
CA PHE A 456 14.03 -38.72 26.23
C PHE A 456 15.16 -39.73 25.99
N TYR A 457 15.80 -40.17 27.07
CA TYR A 457 16.78 -41.25 27.03
C TYR A 457 16.08 -42.61 27.07
N ALA A 458 16.69 -43.62 26.46
CA ALA A 458 16.17 -44.96 26.39
C ALA A 458 17.31 -45.98 26.44
N LEU A 459 17.01 -47.20 26.88
CA LEU A 459 17.85 -48.35 26.63
C LEU A 459 17.91 -48.59 25.11
N PRO A 460 19.08 -48.95 24.56
CA PRO A 460 19.19 -49.30 23.16
C PRO A 460 18.45 -50.62 22.90
N GLY A 461 17.79 -50.70 21.75
CA GLY A 461 16.81 -51.74 21.48
C GLY A 461 15.89 -51.40 20.32
N GLY A 462 15.18 -52.42 19.83
CA GLY A 462 14.34 -52.26 18.66
C GLY A 462 13.45 -53.45 18.37
N PHE A 463 12.85 -53.46 17.18
CA PHE A 463 11.85 -54.45 16.79
C PHE A 463 12.49 -55.75 16.33
N VAL A 464 11.85 -56.87 16.69
CA VAL A 464 12.26 -58.21 16.24
C VAL A 464 11.69 -58.44 14.84
N GLU A 465 12.57 -58.75 13.88
CA GLU A 465 12.14 -59.06 12.52
C GLU A 465 11.39 -60.39 12.42
N LYS A 466 10.59 -60.57 11.36
CA LYS A 466 9.77 -61.77 11.19
C LYS A 466 10.66 -63.01 11.03
N GLY A 467 10.59 -63.93 11.98
CA GLY A 467 11.39 -65.16 11.99
C GLY A 467 12.76 -65.03 12.67
N GLU A 468 13.08 -63.84 13.17
CA GLU A 468 14.31 -63.56 13.90
C GLU A 468 14.22 -64.07 15.35
N LYS A 469 15.32 -64.64 15.88
CA LYS A 469 15.42 -65.00 17.30
C LYS A 469 15.68 -63.74 18.12
N LEU A 470 15.07 -63.61 19.30
CA LEU A 470 15.21 -62.43 20.19
C LEU A 470 16.67 -62.01 20.41
N LYS A 471 17.57 -62.97 20.68
CA LYS A 471 18.99 -62.69 20.90
C LYS A 471 19.69 -62.16 19.64
N HIS A 472 19.29 -62.60 18.45
CA HIS A 472 19.85 -62.10 17.20
C HIS A 472 19.34 -60.68 16.92
N ALA A 473 18.05 -60.42 17.15
CA ALA A 473 17.47 -59.09 17.07
C ALA A 473 18.19 -58.12 18.00
N LEU A 474 18.44 -58.52 19.24
CA LEU A 474 19.15 -57.67 20.21
C LEU A 474 20.55 -57.32 19.69
N ILE A 475 21.35 -58.31 19.28
CA ILE A 475 22.71 -58.06 18.78
C ILE A 475 22.69 -57.14 17.55
N ARG A 476 21.75 -57.35 16.62
CA ARG A 476 21.58 -56.51 15.42
C ARG A 476 21.24 -55.06 15.80
N GLU A 477 20.19 -54.87 16.60
CA GLU A 477 19.73 -53.53 17.02
C GLU A 477 20.82 -52.78 17.79
N ILE A 478 21.50 -53.43 18.74
CA ILE A 478 22.61 -52.79 19.46
C ILE A 478 23.75 -52.41 18.52
N LYS A 479 24.08 -53.27 17.55
CA LYS A 479 25.11 -52.96 16.56
C LYS A 479 24.71 -51.78 15.67
N GLU A 480 23.45 -51.71 15.23
CA GLU A 480 22.94 -50.62 14.40
C GLU A 480 22.86 -49.28 15.17
N GLU A 481 22.41 -49.30 16.42
CA GLU A 481 22.20 -48.08 17.19
C GLU A 481 23.46 -47.52 17.83
N THR A 482 24.39 -48.39 18.25
CA THR A 482 25.55 -48.02 19.09
C THR A 482 26.90 -48.41 18.50
N ASN A 483 26.91 -49.23 17.43
CA ASN A 483 28.09 -49.84 16.82
C ASN A 483 28.90 -50.77 17.76
N LEU A 484 28.35 -51.08 18.95
CA LEU A 484 28.97 -51.99 19.91
C LEU A 484 28.70 -53.45 19.58
N ASP A 485 29.70 -54.28 19.84
CA ASP A 485 29.51 -55.73 19.97
C ASP A 485 29.22 -56.04 21.44
N ILE A 486 28.20 -56.85 21.70
CA ILE A 486 27.75 -57.17 23.07
C ILE A 486 27.72 -58.67 23.32
N LYS A 487 27.97 -59.03 24.59
CA LYS A 487 27.73 -60.36 25.13
C LYS A 487 26.47 -60.32 25.99
N ILE A 488 25.49 -61.14 25.62
CA ILE A 488 24.26 -61.30 26.40
C ILE A 488 24.61 -62.19 27.60
N GLU A 489 24.50 -61.64 28.81
CA GLU A 489 24.72 -62.39 30.05
C GLU A 489 23.44 -63.13 30.43
N ASP A 490 22.37 -62.40 30.73
CA ASP A 490 21.12 -62.96 31.24
C ASP A 490 19.89 -62.23 30.68
N LYS A 491 18.75 -62.91 30.72
CA LYS A 491 17.45 -62.27 30.45
C LYS A 491 16.97 -61.58 31.75
N ILE A 492 16.61 -60.31 31.66
CA ILE A 492 16.06 -59.54 32.79
C ILE A 492 14.57 -59.90 32.95
N GLY A 493 13.77 -59.72 31.89
CA GLY A 493 12.32 -59.87 31.99
C GLY A 493 11.59 -59.82 30.65
N VAL A 494 10.26 -59.95 30.71
CA VAL A 494 9.33 -59.66 29.63
C VAL A 494 8.39 -58.59 30.12
N TYR A 495 8.26 -57.51 29.36
CA TYR A 495 7.47 -56.34 29.68
C TYR A 495 6.33 -56.27 28.68
N GLU A 496 5.12 -56.58 29.15
CA GLU A 496 3.91 -56.75 28.33
C GLU A 496 2.69 -56.04 28.92
N GLU A 497 2.91 -55.08 29.82
CA GLU A 497 1.83 -54.29 30.41
C GLU A 497 1.10 -53.46 29.35
N GLU A 498 -0.23 -53.43 29.45
CA GLU A 498 -1.06 -52.62 28.57
C GLU A 498 -0.72 -51.14 28.73
N GLY A 499 -0.42 -50.47 27.62
CA GLY A 499 -0.06 -49.05 27.62
C GLY A 499 1.43 -48.76 27.84
N ARG A 500 2.30 -49.77 27.98
CA ARG A 500 3.76 -49.55 28.08
C ARG A 500 4.35 -48.78 26.90
N ASP A 501 3.75 -48.95 25.72
CA ASP A 501 4.09 -48.21 24.52
C ASP A 501 2.84 -47.55 23.92
N PRO A 502 2.80 -46.21 23.77
CA PRO A 502 1.65 -45.52 23.20
C PRO A 502 1.41 -45.82 21.71
N ARG A 503 2.33 -46.52 21.03
CA ARG A 503 2.18 -46.95 19.63
C ARG A 503 1.26 -48.17 19.47
N GLY A 504 0.93 -48.88 20.55
CA GLY A 504 0.02 -50.02 20.54
C GLY A 504 0.50 -51.17 21.43
N ASN A 505 -0.05 -52.36 21.21
CA ASN A 505 0.31 -53.54 22.00
C ASN A 505 1.70 -54.07 21.60
N ILE A 506 2.73 -53.69 22.37
CA ILE A 506 4.14 -54.02 22.11
C ILE A 506 4.74 -54.69 23.35
N HIS A 507 5.21 -55.92 23.20
CA HIS A 507 5.88 -56.66 24.27
C HIS A 507 7.40 -56.57 24.07
N SER A 508 8.13 -56.14 25.10
CA SER A 508 9.59 -56.11 25.08
C SER A 508 10.22 -57.22 25.90
N THR A 509 11.29 -57.82 25.41
CA THR A 509 12.15 -58.71 26.20
C THR A 509 13.49 -58.05 26.47
N ALA A 510 13.78 -57.76 27.74
CA ALA A 510 15.02 -57.08 28.12
C ALA A 510 16.13 -58.06 28.54
N PHE A 511 17.37 -57.70 28.23
CA PHE A 511 18.55 -58.51 28.52
C PHE A 511 19.67 -57.68 29.17
N ARG A 512 20.41 -58.30 30.10
CA ARG A 512 21.66 -57.75 30.64
C ARG A 512 22.79 -58.13 29.70
N CYS A 513 23.60 -57.14 29.34
CA CYS A 513 24.68 -57.31 28.39
C CYS A 513 25.97 -56.64 28.88
N THR A 514 27.11 -57.19 28.48
CA THR A 514 28.42 -56.57 28.64
C THR A 514 29.02 -56.25 27.28
N VAL A 515 29.82 -55.19 27.20
CA VAL A 515 30.49 -54.81 25.94
C VAL A 515 31.63 -55.77 25.64
N ILE A 516 31.71 -56.24 24.39
CA ILE A 516 32.83 -57.01 23.85
C ILE A 516 33.77 -56.04 23.14
N GLY A 517 35.00 -55.88 23.64
CA GLY A 517 36.03 -55.06 23.01
C GLY A 517 36.11 -53.62 23.54
N ASP A 518 36.62 -52.71 22.72
CA ASP A 518 36.84 -51.31 23.12
C ASP A 518 35.57 -50.47 22.99
N ILE A 519 35.16 -49.87 24.10
CA ILE A 519 34.03 -48.94 24.19
C ILE A 519 34.26 -47.66 23.36
N SER A 520 35.51 -47.38 22.95
CA SER A 520 35.83 -46.26 22.05
C SER A 520 35.15 -46.35 20.68
N ASN A 521 34.61 -47.52 20.32
CA ASN A 521 33.84 -47.74 19.10
C ASN A 521 32.38 -47.27 19.18
N LEU A 522 31.97 -46.72 20.33
CA LEU A 522 30.67 -46.08 20.52
C LEU A 522 30.46 -44.99 19.47
N ARG A 523 29.65 -45.29 18.46
CA ARG A 523 29.25 -44.37 17.40
C ARG A 523 27.83 -44.73 17.01
N SER A 524 26.99 -43.72 16.85
CA SER A 524 25.68 -43.98 16.25
C SER A 524 25.86 -44.40 14.80
N GLY A 525 25.17 -45.46 14.38
CA GLY A 525 25.17 -45.91 12.98
C GLY A 525 24.43 -44.97 12.02
N ASP A 526 23.77 -43.93 12.54
CA ASP A 526 22.95 -42.99 11.78
C ASP A 526 23.20 -41.56 12.29
N ASP A 527 23.22 -40.55 11.40
CA ASP A 527 23.72 -39.16 11.61
C ASP A 527 22.96 -38.33 12.69
N SER A 528 22.21 -38.97 13.61
CA SER A 528 21.28 -38.26 14.50
C SER A 528 20.75 -39.01 15.75
N LYS A 529 21.34 -40.13 16.22
CA LYS A 529 21.07 -40.63 17.59
C LYS A 529 22.28 -40.33 18.49
N GLU A 530 22.10 -39.55 19.55
CA GLU A 530 23.15 -39.38 20.57
C GLU A 530 23.21 -40.66 21.42
N VAL A 531 24.30 -41.41 21.32
CA VAL A 531 24.61 -42.56 22.17
C VAL A 531 25.53 -42.06 23.28
N GLU A 532 25.18 -42.29 24.54
CA GLU A 532 25.91 -41.79 25.70
C GLU A 532 26.22 -42.91 26.68
N LEU A 533 27.39 -42.82 27.33
CA LEU A 533 27.73 -43.59 28.52
C LEU A 533 27.36 -42.76 29.75
N VAL A 534 26.46 -43.31 30.56
CA VAL A 534 25.95 -42.63 31.75
C VAL A 534 26.27 -43.46 32.97
N SER A 535 26.95 -42.87 33.95
CA SER A 535 27.18 -43.50 35.25
C SER A 535 25.86 -43.87 35.93
N ILE A 536 25.81 -45.01 36.62
CA ILE A 536 24.59 -45.50 37.30
C ILE A 536 23.95 -44.41 38.20
N ASP A 537 24.73 -43.63 38.94
CA ASP A 537 24.20 -42.55 39.80
C ASP A 537 23.52 -41.41 39.03
N LYS A 538 24.01 -41.08 37.83
CA LYS A 538 23.39 -40.09 36.96
C LYS A 538 22.12 -40.65 36.34
N LEU A 539 22.13 -41.92 35.97
CA LEU A 539 21.01 -42.61 35.32
C LEU A 539 19.74 -42.62 36.20
N LYS A 540 19.90 -42.77 37.53
CA LYS A 540 18.80 -42.72 38.52
C LYS A 540 17.99 -41.42 38.49
N ASN A 541 18.61 -40.33 38.05
CA ASN A 541 18.00 -39.00 38.04
C ASN A 541 17.57 -38.58 36.62
N MET A 542 17.57 -39.49 35.64
CA MET A 542 17.21 -39.21 34.25
C MET A 542 15.80 -39.69 33.93
N GLU A 543 15.06 -38.90 33.16
CA GLU A 543 13.77 -39.32 32.61
C GLU A 543 13.99 -40.29 31.44
N LEU A 544 13.51 -41.52 31.62
CA LEU A 544 13.61 -42.57 30.61
C LEU A 544 12.29 -42.73 29.86
N ALA A 545 12.40 -43.08 28.58
CA ALA A 545 11.24 -43.37 27.75
C ALA A 545 10.58 -44.69 28.17
N PHE A 546 9.25 -44.76 27.98
CA PHE A 546 8.45 -45.96 28.25
C PHE A 546 8.58 -46.43 29.71
N ASP A 547 8.69 -47.74 29.90
CA ASP A 547 8.87 -48.43 31.18
C ASP A 547 10.35 -48.79 31.45
N HIS A 548 11.31 -48.13 30.78
CA HIS A 548 12.73 -48.47 30.89
C HIS A 548 13.30 -48.25 32.30
N GLU A 549 12.68 -47.38 33.12
CA GLU A 549 13.02 -47.26 34.53
C GLU A 549 12.72 -48.56 35.31
N ASN A 550 11.63 -49.27 34.97
CA ASN A 550 11.30 -50.56 35.57
C ASN A 550 12.30 -51.64 35.13
N ILE A 551 12.72 -51.61 33.87
CA ILE A 551 13.76 -52.52 33.34
C ILE A 551 15.08 -52.38 34.11
N LEU A 552 15.49 -51.13 34.41
CA LEU A 552 16.71 -50.87 35.17
C LEU A 552 16.59 -51.33 36.63
N LYS A 553 15.44 -51.11 37.27
CA LYS A 553 15.16 -51.60 38.63
C LYS A 553 15.25 -53.13 38.70
N ASP A 554 14.62 -53.84 37.76
CA ASP A 554 14.68 -55.30 37.69
C ASP A 554 16.09 -55.82 37.37
N ALA A 555 16.87 -55.02 36.64
CA ALA A 555 18.29 -55.29 36.40
C ALA A 555 19.18 -54.97 37.63
N GLN A 556 18.64 -54.55 38.77
CA GLN A 556 19.40 -54.20 39.97
C GLN A 556 20.48 -53.13 39.69
N ILE A 557 20.19 -52.22 38.77
CA ILE A 557 21.01 -51.05 38.50
C ILE A 557 20.48 -49.91 39.39
N GLU A 558 20.85 -49.98 40.68
CA GLU A 558 20.32 -49.13 41.76
C GLU A 558 21.28 -48.08 42.30
#